data_AF-W2G0D9-F1
#
_entry.id   AF-W2G0D9-F1
#
_cell.length_a   1.000
_cell.length_b   1.000
_cell.length_c   1.000
_cell.angle_alpha   90.00
_cell.angle_beta   90.00
_cell.angle_gamma   90.00
#
_symmetry.space_group_name_H-M   'P 1'
#
loop_
_entity.id
_entity.type
_entity.pdbx_description
1 polymer ?
#
loop_
_entity_poly.entity_id
_entity_poly.type
_entity_poly.pdbx_seq_one_letter_code
_entity_poly.pdbx_strand_id
1 'polypeptide(L)'
;REPMHLFEKHFAKNWDSCRHMWFAFERQIAVTLGSNTNNRIEASWKHLKDLVNSFMKVDGCIAAIMCYQDQQEQTFMNSLYKLTVAYNPKIDPEMQFLQDLLVNTPVNSCMSSTNMR
;
A
#
# COMPACT_ATOMS: atom_id res chain seq x y z
N ARG A 1 2.93 17.43 -39.40
CA ARG A 1 2.70 16.60 -38.20
C ARG A 1 2.91 17.55 -37.03
N GLU A 2 1.84 17.95 -36.35
CA GLU A 2 1.90 18.89 -35.22
C GLU A 2 2.85 18.34 -34.13
N PRO A 3 3.60 19.20 -33.43
CA PRO A 3 4.43 18.77 -32.32
C PRO A 3 3.55 18.22 -31.19
N MET A 4 3.77 16.94 -30.85
CA MET A 4 3.09 16.26 -29.75
C MET A 4 3.22 17.07 -28.46
N HIS A 5 2.10 17.31 -27.77
CA HIS A 5 2.08 18.15 -26.57
C HIS A 5 2.99 17.57 -25.48
N LEU A 6 3.62 18.42 -24.67
CA LEU A 6 4.58 17.97 -23.65
C LEU A 6 3.97 16.96 -22.67
N PHE A 7 2.70 17.16 -22.33
CA PHE A 7 1.92 16.21 -21.54
C PHE A 7 1.79 14.85 -22.24
N GLU A 8 1.45 14.82 -23.52
CA GLU A 8 1.28 13.57 -24.27
C GLU A 8 2.60 12.79 -24.35
N LYS A 9 3.72 13.50 -24.57
CA LYS A 9 5.06 12.89 -24.56
C LYS A 9 5.40 12.31 -23.18
N HIS A 10 5.06 13.02 -22.11
CA HIS A 10 5.28 12.54 -20.75
C HIS A 10 4.38 11.35 -20.40
N PHE A 11 3.10 11.43 -20.78
CA PHE A 11 2.10 10.39 -20.57
C PHE A 11 2.51 9.10 -21.28
N ALA A 12 2.83 9.16 -22.58
CA ALA A 12 3.25 7.99 -23.34
C ALA A 12 4.53 7.35 -22.77
N LYS A 13 5.50 8.18 -22.38
CA LYS A 13 6.81 7.70 -21.91
C LYS A 13 6.77 7.06 -20.52
N ASN A 14 5.98 7.60 -19.59
CA ASN A 14 6.07 7.22 -18.18
C ASN A 14 4.80 6.55 -17.65
N TRP A 15 3.64 6.87 -18.24
CA TRP A 15 2.36 6.35 -17.79
C TRP A 15 1.96 5.17 -18.69
N ASP A 16 1.76 5.38 -19.99
CA ASP A 16 1.30 4.34 -20.92
C ASP A 16 2.29 3.17 -21.07
N SER A 17 3.60 3.44 -20.96
CA SER A 17 4.65 2.39 -20.91
C SER A 17 4.43 1.37 -19.79
N CYS A 18 3.74 1.77 -18.72
CA CYS A 18 3.49 0.99 -17.52
C CYS A 18 2.03 0.51 -17.42
N ARG A 19 1.25 0.62 -18.51
CA ARG A 19 -0.18 0.29 -18.53
C ARG A 19 -0.52 -1.15 -18.10
N HIS A 20 0.40 -2.09 -18.29
CA HIS A 20 0.26 -3.49 -17.84
C HIS A 20 0.18 -3.62 -16.30
N MET A 21 0.66 -2.63 -15.55
CA MET A 21 0.49 -2.59 -14.09
C MET A 21 -0.86 -2.00 -13.67
N TRP A 22 -1.59 -1.37 -14.60
CA TRP A 22 -2.88 -0.78 -14.27
C TRP A 22 -3.91 -1.87 -14.17
N PHE A 23 -4.39 -2.09 -12.96
CA PHE A 23 -5.42 -3.06 -12.67
C PHE A 23 -6.67 -2.89 -13.56
N ALA A 24 -7.08 -1.65 -13.84
CA ALA A 24 -8.21 -1.36 -14.71
C ALA A 24 -7.93 -1.64 -16.21
N PHE A 25 -6.67 -1.61 -16.64
CA PHE A 25 -6.29 -1.90 -18.03
C PHE A 25 -6.24 -3.41 -18.30
N GLU A 26 -5.59 -4.18 -17.43
CA GLU A 26 -5.43 -5.63 -17.57
C GLU A 26 -6.69 -6.42 -17.20
N ARG A 27 -7.50 -5.93 -16.24
CA ARG A 27 -8.65 -6.70 -15.70
C ARG A 27 -10.01 -6.12 -16.05
N GLN A 28 -10.18 -5.60 -17.26
CA GLN A 28 -11.45 -5.03 -17.75
C GLN A 28 -12.64 -6.01 -17.68
N ILE A 29 -12.38 -7.32 -17.67
CA ILE A 29 -13.39 -8.40 -17.70
C ILE A 29 -13.63 -9.00 -16.30
N ALA A 30 -12.80 -8.67 -15.30
CA ALA A 30 -13.02 -9.17 -13.95
C ALA A 30 -14.18 -8.42 -13.30
N VAL A 31 -15.15 -9.16 -12.75
CA VAL A 31 -16.23 -8.57 -11.94
C VAL A 31 -15.62 -8.08 -10.63
N THR A 32 -15.21 -6.80 -10.61
CA THR A 32 -14.59 -6.18 -9.43
C THR A 32 -15.61 -5.76 -8.38
N LEU A 33 -16.91 -5.84 -8.69
CA LEU A 33 -18.01 -5.30 -7.86
C LEU A 33 -17.73 -3.86 -7.37
N GLY A 34 -17.01 -3.06 -8.17
CA GLY A 34 -16.60 -1.71 -7.79
C GLY A 34 -15.45 -1.63 -6.77
N SER A 35 -14.79 -2.73 -6.43
CA SER A 35 -13.57 -2.77 -5.61
C SER A 35 -12.36 -3.03 -6.50
N ASN A 36 -11.75 -1.95 -6.99
CA ASN A 36 -10.45 -2.01 -7.69
C ASN A 36 -9.36 -1.37 -6.82
N THR A 37 -8.09 -1.60 -7.18
CA THR A 37 -6.94 -1.06 -6.44
C THR A 37 -6.97 0.46 -6.34
N ASN A 38 -7.41 1.17 -7.38
CA ASN A 38 -7.52 2.63 -7.36
C ASN A 38 -8.52 3.10 -6.30
N ASN A 39 -9.70 2.47 -6.22
CA ASN A 39 -10.71 2.81 -5.24
C ASN A 39 -10.21 2.59 -3.81
N ARG A 40 -9.37 1.56 -3.59
CA ARG A 40 -8.73 1.32 -2.30
C ARG A 40 -7.70 2.41 -1.97
N ILE A 41 -6.85 2.77 -2.94
CA ILE A 41 -5.86 3.83 -2.79
C ILE A 41 -6.55 5.17 -2.51
N GLU A 42 -7.56 5.54 -3.31
CA GLU A 42 -8.32 6.78 -3.15
C GLU A 42 -9.07 6.84 -1.81
N ALA A 43 -9.63 5.71 -1.35
CA ALA A 43 -10.25 5.63 -0.03
C ALA A 43 -9.23 5.88 1.11
N SER A 44 -8.03 5.29 1.02
CA SER A 44 -6.94 5.57 1.96
C SER A 44 -6.50 7.04 1.93
N TRP A 45 -6.38 7.64 0.74
CA TRP A 45 -6.08 9.06 0.60
C TRP A 45 -7.16 9.96 1.19
N LYS A 46 -8.43 9.56 1.08
CA LYS A 46 -9.53 10.28 1.72
C LYS A 46 -9.38 10.27 3.23
N HIS A 47 -9.15 9.10 3.84
CA HIS A 47 -8.94 9.00 5.28
C HIS A 47 -7.73 9.82 5.76
N LEU A 48 -6.63 9.83 5.02
CA LEU A 48 -5.48 10.67 5.33
C LEU A 48 -5.80 12.16 5.26
N LYS A 49 -6.55 12.61 4.25
CA LYS A 49 -6.99 14.01 4.15
C LYS A 49 -7.97 14.41 5.25
N ASP A 50 -8.82 13.48 5.70
CA ASP A 50 -9.73 13.74 6.81
C ASP A 50 -8.98 13.78 8.16
N LEU A 51 -7.90 13.01 8.30
CA LEU A 51 -7.04 12.98 9.48
C LEU A 51 -6.17 14.23 9.60
N VAL A 52 -5.64 14.72 8.47
CA VAL A 52 -4.69 15.83 8.42
C VAL A 52 -5.45 17.13 8.11
N ASN A 53 -5.51 18.04 9.07
CA ASN A 53 -6.21 19.31 8.92
C ASN A 53 -5.27 20.41 8.42
N SER A 54 -5.76 21.31 7.55
CA SER A 54 -4.98 22.46 7.04
C SER A 54 -4.56 23.45 8.13
N PHE A 55 -5.23 23.42 9.28
CA PHE A 55 -4.89 24.23 10.46
C PHE A 55 -3.85 23.56 11.38
N MET A 56 -3.46 22.32 11.11
CA MET A 56 -2.39 21.65 11.86
C MET A 56 -1.03 22.18 11.42
N LYS A 57 -0.13 22.34 12.38
CA LYS A 57 1.29 22.57 12.07
C LYS A 57 1.88 21.31 11.42
N VAL A 58 2.92 21.51 10.61
CA VAL A 58 3.54 20.44 9.80
C VAL A 58 4.00 19.26 10.65
N ASP A 59 4.58 19.51 11.82
CA ASP A 59 4.96 18.49 12.80
C ASP A 59 3.77 17.65 13.28
N GLY A 60 2.64 18.31 13.56
CA GLY A 60 1.38 17.64 13.88
C GLY A 60 0.86 16.78 12.73
N CYS A 61 0.95 17.25 11.49
CA CYS A 61 0.57 16.48 10.31
C CYS A 61 1.44 15.23 10.15
N ILE A 62 2.76 15.37 10.30
CA ILE A 62 3.71 14.26 10.19
C ILE A 62 3.42 13.22 11.27
N ALA A 63 3.26 13.64 12.53
CA ALA A 63 2.95 12.74 13.64
C ALA A 63 1.63 11.99 13.42
N ALA A 64 0.60 12.67 12.90
CA ALA A 64 -0.68 12.05 12.60
C ALA A 64 -0.56 11.00 11.48
N ILE A 65 0.17 11.31 10.40
CA ILE A 65 0.41 10.36 9.30
C ILE A 65 1.16 9.12 9.80
N MET A 66 2.22 9.31 10.61
CA MET A 66 2.99 8.20 11.17
C MET A 66 2.13 7.31 12.08
N CYS A 67 1.30 7.92 12.94
CA CYS A 67 0.36 7.19 13.79
C CYS A 67 -0.67 6.39 12.98
N TYR A 68 -1.19 6.98 11.90
CA TYR A 68 -2.11 6.30 11.00
C TYR A 68 -1.45 5.11 10.29
N GLN A 69 -0.22 5.28 9.80
CA GLN A 69 0.55 4.20 9.17
C GLN A 69 0.74 3.02 10.14
N ASP A 70 1.21 3.30 11.36
CA ASP A 70 1.38 2.27 12.40
C ASP A 70 0.07 1.53 12.68
N GLN A 71 -1.05 2.25 12.78
CA GLN A 71 -2.37 1.62 12.98
C GLN A 71 -2.80 0.73 11.82
N GLN A 72 -2.54 1.13 10.57
CA GLN A 72 -2.85 0.31 9.39
C GLN A 72 -1.97 -0.95 9.34
N GLU A 73 -0.68 -0.82 9.65
CA GLU A 73 0.25 -1.95 9.72
C GLU A 73 -0.16 -2.94 10.80
N GLN A 74 -0.50 -2.46 12.01
CA GLN A 74 -1.02 -3.33 13.07
C GLN A 74 -2.32 -4.03 12.66
N THR A 75 -3.23 -3.33 11.98
CA THR A 75 -4.49 -3.93 11.50
C THR A 75 -4.23 -5.01 10.45
N PHE A 76 -3.28 -4.77 9.55
CA PHE A 76 -2.85 -5.75 8.56
C PHE A 76 -2.24 -6.97 9.24
N MET A 77 -1.29 -6.78 10.16
CA MET A 77 -0.64 -7.87 10.90
C MET A 77 -1.65 -8.68 11.73
N ASN A 78 -2.63 -8.03 12.35
CA ASN A 78 -3.70 -8.71 13.07
C ASN A 78 -4.60 -9.53 12.16
N SER A 79 -4.92 -9.02 10.97
CA SER A 79 -5.71 -9.74 9.96
C SER A 79 -4.95 -10.95 9.44
N LEU A 80 -3.65 -10.79 9.19
CA LEU A 80 -2.77 -11.87 8.77
C LEU A 80 -2.63 -12.92 9.86
N TYR A 81 -2.40 -12.52 11.12
CA TYR A 81 -2.32 -13.43 12.25
C TYR A 81 -3.59 -14.29 12.38
N LYS A 82 -4.77 -13.68 12.28
CA LYS A 82 -6.05 -14.42 12.29
C LYS A 82 -6.13 -15.48 11.19
N LEU A 83 -5.67 -15.15 9.98
CA LEU A 83 -5.60 -16.11 8.87
C LEU A 83 -4.61 -17.24 9.18
N THR A 84 -3.44 -16.94 9.75
CA THR A 84 -2.44 -17.95 10.13
C THR A 84 -2.86 -18.81 11.32
N VAL A 85 -3.71 -18.32 12.22
CA VAL A 85 -4.23 -19.12 13.35
C VAL A 85 -5.35 -20.06 12.90
N ALA A 86 -6.11 -19.69 11.86
CA ALA A 86 -7.09 -20.57 11.21
C ALA A 86 -6.45 -21.62 10.28
N TYR A 87 -5.12 -21.70 10.25
CA TYR A 87 -4.33 -22.56 9.37
C TYR A 87 -4.59 -24.05 9.60
N ASN A 88 -4.99 -24.73 8.53
CA ASN A 88 -4.91 -26.18 8.42
C ASN A 88 -3.79 -26.54 7.43
N PRO A 89 -2.65 -27.09 7.89
CA PRO A 89 -1.49 -27.43 7.06
C PRO A 89 -1.79 -28.37 5.88
N LYS A 90 -2.92 -29.07 5.93
CA LYS A 90 -3.33 -30.02 4.89
C LYS A 90 -4.10 -29.36 3.74
N ILE A 91 -4.56 -28.12 3.89
CA ILE A 91 -5.53 -27.50 2.98
C ILE A 91 -4.92 -26.34 2.18
N ASP A 92 -3.99 -25.55 2.74
CA ASP A 92 -3.48 -24.32 2.10
C ASP A 92 -1.93 -24.26 1.99
N PRO A 93 -1.34 -24.83 0.91
CA PRO A 93 0.10 -24.73 0.65
C PRO A 93 0.57 -23.30 0.32
N GLU A 94 -0.30 -22.42 -0.20
CA GLU A 94 0.05 -21.02 -0.48
C GLU A 94 0.30 -20.21 0.81
N MET A 95 -0.35 -20.58 1.92
CA MET A 95 -0.16 -19.91 3.22
C MET A 95 1.18 -20.27 3.87
N GLN A 96 1.77 -21.41 3.50
CA GLN A 96 3.09 -21.83 3.95
C GLN A 96 4.19 -20.92 3.38
N PHE A 97 4.06 -20.52 2.11
CA PHE A 97 4.97 -19.57 1.45
C PHE A 97 5.01 -18.21 2.15
N LEU A 98 3.85 -17.70 2.57
CA LEU A 98 3.78 -16.41 3.29
C LEU A 98 4.42 -16.48 4.68
N GLN A 99 4.29 -17.60 5.40
CA GLN A 99 5.00 -17.80 6.68
C GLN A 99 6.51 -17.84 6.49
N ASP A 100 7.00 -18.60 5.51
CA ASP A 100 8.43 -18.72 5.24
C ASP A 100 9.04 -17.39 4.80
N LEU A 101 8.30 -16.59 4.02
CA LEU A 101 8.76 -15.26 3.63
C LEU A 101 8.95 -14.35 4.86
N LEU A 102 8.06 -14.43 5.84
CA LEU A 102 8.09 -13.58 7.03
C LEU A 102 9.15 -13.99 8.04
N VAL A 103 9.29 -15.29 8.29
CA VAL A 103 10.30 -15.85 9.22
C VAL A 103 11.73 -15.54 8.74
N ASN A 104 11.93 -15.45 7.42
CA ASN A 104 13.23 -15.21 6.81
C ASN A 104 13.48 -13.74 6.42
N THR A 105 12.50 -12.84 6.53
CA THR A 105 12.74 -11.39 6.39
C THR A 105 13.30 -10.79 7.69
N PRO A 106 14.48 -10.15 7.67
CA PRO A 106 15.02 -9.53 8.87
C PRO A 106 14.22 -8.28 9.24
N VAL A 107 13.31 -8.41 10.22
CA VAL A 107 12.76 -7.28 10.96
C VAL A 107 13.82 -6.82 11.96
N ASN A 108 14.84 -6.08 11.51
CA ASN A 108 15.75 -5.32 12.38
C ASN A 108 16.66 -4.40 11.55
N SER A 109 16.26 -3.14 11.36
CA SER A 109 17.26 -2.06 11.19
C SER A 109 16.85 -0.69 11.79
N CYS A 110 15.61 -0.49 12.25
CA CYS A 110 15.19 0.82 12.76
C CYS A 110 15.12 0.97 14.30
N MET A 111 15.74 0.08 15.06
CA MET A 111 15.86 0.22 16.52
C MET A 111 17.34 0.28 16.93
N SER A 112 18.07 1.30 16.50
CA SER A 112 19.32 1.73 17.15
C SER A 112 19.72 3.12 16.68
N SER A 113 19.19 4.14 17.35
CA SER A 113 19.91 5.41 17.59
C SER A 113 19.23 6.16 18.72
N THR A 114 19.24 5.56 19.91
CA THR A 114 19.18 6.32 21.16
C THR A 114 20.61 6.40 21.68
N ASN A 115 21.32 7.48 21.32
CA ASN A 115 22.30 8.09 22.21
C ASN A 115 22.65 9.48 21.67
N MET A 116 21.96 10.49 22.22
CA MET A 116 22.43 11.86 22.21
C MET A 116 23.62 11.94 23.17
N ARG A 117 24.80 12.24 22.61
CA ARG A 117 25.80 13.04 23.30
C ARG A 117 26.47 13.96 22.28
#